data_AF-A0A947FML4-F1
#
_entry.id   AF-A0A947FML4-F1
#
_cell.length_a   1.000
_cell.length_b   1.000
_cell.length_c   1.000
_cell.angle_alpha   90.00
_cell.angle_beta   90.00
_cell.angle_gamma   90.00
#
_symmetry.space_group_name_H-M   'P 1'
#
loop_
_entity.id
_entity.type
_entity.pdbx_description
1 polymer ?
#
loop_
_entity_poly.entity_id
_entity_poly.type
_entity_poly.pdbx_seq_one_letter_code
_entity_poly.pdbx_strand_id
1 'polypeptide(L)'
;MAAQKTITTNTKHHKLKYQINFAQALSKMKHRIVRLVLHAHDDIKLFIERTIHYISKTIEAVREGRSTPRKMKNTKNDIHFPAYKSAL
;
A
#
# COMPACT_ATOMS: atom_id res chain seq x y z
N MET A 1 -24.18 14.45 -14.74
CA MET A 1 -22.80 14.37 -14.19
C MET A 1 -22.48 15.42 -13.10
N ALA A 2 -23.27 16.50 -12.92
CA ALA A 2 -22.98 17.52 -11.90
C ALA A 2 -23.05 17.00 -10.45
N ALA A 3 -24.06 16.21 -10.11
CA ALA A 3 -24.23 15.67 -8.75
C ALA A 3 -23.06 14.78 -8.29
N GLN A 4 -22.52 13.94 -9.19
CA GLN A 4 -21.37 13.08 -8.87
C GLN A 4 -20.12 13.91 -8.53
N LYS A 5 -19.89 15.01 -9.28
CA LYS A 5 -18.79 15.95 -9.02
C LYS A 5 -18.90 16.54 -7.62
N THR A 6 -20.08 17.03 -7.24
CA THR A 6 -20.33 17.64 -5.92
C THR A 6 -20.08 16.64 -4.79
N ILE A 7 -20.54 15.40 -4.94
CA ILE A 7 -20.32 14.32 -3.97
C ILE A 7 -18.82 14.00 -3.84
N THR A 8 -18.10 13.89 -4.95
CA THR A 8 -16.65 13.61 -4.91
C THR A 8 -15.83 14.72 -4.26
N THR A 9 -16.19 16.00 -4.46
CA THR A 9 -15.52 17.12 -3.77
C THR A 9 -15.77 17.09 -2.26
N ASN A 10 -17.02 16.86 -1.85
CA ASN A 10 -17.38 16.87 -0.43
C ASN A 10 -16.82 15.66 0.32
N THR A 11 -16.71 14.51 -0.33
CA THR A 11 -16.22 13.26 0.27
C THR A 11 -14.72 13.05 0.08
N LYS A 12 -14.00 13.95 -0.61
CA LYS A 12 -12.56 13.83 -0.89
C LYS A 12 -11.70 13.70 0.37
N HIS A 13 -12.11 14.33 1.47
CA HIS A 13 -11.41 14.29 2.75
C HIS A 13 -11.75 13.07 3.60
N HIS A 14 -12.79 12.31 3.23
CA HIS A 14 -13.18 11.12 3.97
C HIS A 14 -12.15 10.02 3.75
N LYS A 15 -11.81 9.28 4.82
CA LYS A 15 -11.01 8.07 4.68
C LYS A 15 -11.77 7.07 3.82
N LEU A 16 -11.10 6.48 2.84
CA LEU A 16 -11.66 5.39 2.04
C LEU A 16 -12.13 4.27 2.98
N LYS A 17 -13.31 3.71 2.70
CA LYS A 17 -13.89 2.60 3.48
C LYS A 17 -12.95 1.39 3.52
N TYR A 18 -12.18 1.19 2.45
CA TYR A 18 -11.11 0.20 2.41
C TYR A 18 -9.77 0.88 2.68
N GLN A 19 -8.97 0.30 3.57
CA GLN A 19 -7.56 0.63 3.69
C GLN A 19 -6.75 -0.41 2.93
N ILE A 20 -5.57 -0.03 2.43
CA ILE A 20 -4.64 -0.98 1.81
C ILE A 20 -3.67 -1.52 2.86
N ASN A 21 -3.25 -2.78 2.72
CA ASN A 21 -2.20 -3.33 3.56
C ASN A 21 -0.84 -2.72 3.19
N PHE A 22 -0.51 -1.56 3.79
CA PHE A 22 0.71 -0.81 3.48
C PHE A 22 2.01 -1.62 3.65
N ALA A 23 2.07 -2.50 4.65
CA ALA A 23 3.25 -3.35 4.85
C ALA A 23 3.43 -4.32 3.67
N GLN A 24 2.35 -4.95 3.22
CA GLN A 24 2.36 -5.84 2.05
C GLN A 24 2.65 -5.04 0.77
N ALA A 25 2.06 -3.84 0.64
CA ALA A 25 2.31 -2.92 -0.46
C ALA A 25 3.80 -2.59 -0.59
N LEU A 26 4.44 -2.11 0.48
CA LEU A 26 5.86 -1.76 0.49
C LEU A 26 6.76 -2.97 0.23
N SER A 27 6.47 -4.11 0.88
CA SER A 27 7.25 -5.34 0.69
C SER A 27 7.21 -5.82 -0.77
N LYS A 28 6.04 -5.72 -1.42
CA LYS A 28 5.86 -6.08 -2.84
C LYS A 28 6.43 -5.03 -3.80
N MET A 29 6.47 -3.76 -3.39
CA MET A 29 7.01 -2.66 -4.21
C MET A 29 8.54 -2.57 -4.17
N LYS A 30 9.23 -3.06 -3.13
CA LYS A 30 10.68 -2.83 -2.94
C LYS A 30 11.53 -3.18 -4.17
N HIS A 31 11.27 -4.34 -4.78
CA HIS A 31 12.02 -4.79 -5.97
C HIS A 31 11.65 -3.99 -7.22
N ARG A 32 10.40 -3.52 -7.31
CA ARG A 32 9.91 -2.71 -8.43
C ARG A 32 10.54 -1.31 -8.41
N ILE A 33 10.67 -0.71 -7.23
CA ILE A 33 11.32 0.60 -7.05
C ILE A 33 12.78 0.52 -7.51
N VAL A 34 13.52 -0.50 -7.08
CA VAL A 34 14.92 -0.70 -7.52
C VAL A 34 15.00 -0.84 -9.04
N ARG A 35 14.12 -1.62 -9.67
CA ARG A 35 14.06 -1.75 -11.14
C ARG A 35 13.75 -0.42 -11.83
N LEU A 36 12.87 0.40 -11.25
CA LEU A 36 12.49 1.69 -11.80
C LEU A 36 13.63 2.71 -11.77
N VAL A 37 14.48 2.64 -10.73
CA VAL A 37 15.70 3.47 -10.64
C VAL A 37 16.78 2.99 -11.61
N LEU A 38 17.01 1.68 -11.70
CA LEU A 38 18.05 1.10 -12.56
C LEU A 38 17.73 1.21 -14.06
N HIS A 39 16.45 1.16 -14.42
CA HIS A 39 15.98 1.24 -15.81
C HIS A 39 15.29 2.58 -16.11
N ALA A 40 15.63 3.66 -15.40
CA ALA A 40 14.97 4.95 -15.56
C ALA A 40 15.13 5.53 -16.98
N HIS A 41 16.16 5.11 -17.72
CA HIS A 41 16.45 5.55 -19.09
C HIS A 41 15.70 4.75 -20.17
N ASP A 42 15.16 3.57 -19.85
CA ASP A 42 14.50 2.66 -20.79
C ASP A 42 13.03 2.43 -20.41
N ASP A 43 12.10 2.67 -21.34
CA ASP A 43 10.67 2.29 -21.25
C ASP A 43 10.00 2.51 -19.88
N ILE A 44 10.37 3.60 -19.19
CA ILE A 44 9.92 3.89 -17.82
C ILE A 44 8.39 3.89 -17.69
N LYS A 45 7.71 4.34 -18.74
CA LYS A 45 6.24 4.34 -18.82
C LYS A 45 5.67 2.93 -18.70
N LEU A 46 6.20 1.97 -19.46
CA LEU A 46 5.77 0.57 -19.43
C LEU A 46 6.03 -0.05 -18.05
N PHE A 47 7.15 0.29 -17.42
CA PHE A 47 7.47 -0.16 -16.07
C PHE A 47 6.51 0.40 -15.02
N ILE A 48 6.14 1.67 -15.12
CA ILE A 48 5.14 2.29 -14.24
C ILE A 48 3.80 1.58 -14.39
N GLU A 49 3.30 1.41 -15.63
CA GLU A 49 2.02 0.75 -15.91
C GLU A 49 1.99 -0.69 -15.37
N ARG A 50 3.05 -1.47 -15.61
CA ARG A 50 3.21 -2.83 -15.05
C ARG A 50 3.26 -2.84 -13.54
N THR A 51 3.87 -1.83 -12.93
CA THR A 51 3.95 -1.70 -11.47
C THR A 51 2.58 -1.40 -10.87
N ILE A 52 1.84 -0.46 -11.46
CA ILE A 52 0.45 -0.15 -11.06
C ILE A 52 -0.42 -1.40 -11.18
N HIS A 53 -0.33 -2.12 -12.30
CA HIS A 53 -1.10 -3.35 -12.52
C HIS A 53 -0.75 -4.46 -11.50
N TYR A 54 0.52 -4.60 -11.17
CA TYR A 54 0.97 -5.58 -10.17
C TYR A 54 0.46 -5.23 -8.76
N ILE A 55 0.55 -3.95 -8.37
CA ILE A 55 0.07 -3.43 -7.09
C ILE A 55 -1.44 -3.65 -6.96
N SER A 56 -2.21 -3.33 -8.00
CA SER A 56 -3.68 -3.45 -7.97
C SER A 56 -4.16 -4.89 -7.82
N LYS A 57 -3.44 -5.87 -8.37
CA LYS A 57 -3.80 -7.29 -8.27
C LYS A 57 -3.30 -7.99 -7.01
N THR A 58 -2.24 -7.49 -6.39
CA THR A 58 -1.54 -8.27 -5.35
C THR A 58 -1.67 -7.71 -3.95
N ILE A 59 -2.06 -6.45 -3.77
CA ILE A 59 -2.21 -5.86 -2.44
C ILE A 59 -3.61 -6.16 -1.93
N GLU A 60 -3.68 -6.80 -0.77
CA GLU A 60 -4.96 -7.06 -0.12
C GLU A 60 -5.48 -5.81 0.60
N ALA A 61 -6.80 -5.65 0.54
CA ALA A 61 -7.49 -4.70 1.37
C ALA A 61 -7.46 -5.12 2.84
N VAL A 62 -7.39 -4.14 3.71
CA VAL A 62 -7.57 -4.24 5.15
C VAL A 62 -9.04 -4.59 5.40
N ARG A 63 -9.34 -5.89 5.52
CA ARG A 63 -10.68 -6.35 5.93
C ARG A 63 -10.92 -6.10 7.42
N GLU A 64 -12.16 -5.79 7.78
CA GLU A 64 -12.63 -5.80 9.17
C GLU A 64 -12.80 -7.24 9.66
N GLY A 65 -12.71 -7.47 10.97
CA GLY A 65 -12.87 -8.80 11.56
C GLY A 65 -11.72 -9.79 11.28
N ARG A 66 -10.47 -9.31 11.13
CA ARG A 66 -9.32 -10.23 11.03
C ARG A 66 -9.14 -10.99 12.33
N SER A 67 -8.80 -12.27 12.24
CA SER A 67 -8.45 -13.11 13.39
C SER A 67 -7.31 -12.49 14.23
N THR A 68 -6.38 -11.79 13.59
CA THR A 68 -5.30 -11.02 14.23
C THR A 68 -5.37 -9.53 13.83
N PRO A 69 -6.24 -8.73 14.46
CA PRO A 69 -6.31 -7.31 14.17
C PRO A 69 -5.08 -6.62 14.77
N ARG A 70 -4.14 -6.20 13.92
CA ARG A 70 -3.07 -5.29 14.38
C ARG A 70 -3.73 -3.98 14.77
N LYS A 71 -3.79 -3.68 16.07
CA LYS A 71 -4.12 -2.33 16.54
C LYS A 71 -3.11 -1.39 15.88
N MET A 72 -3.54 -0.60 14.90
CA MET A 72 -2.73 0.49 14.35
C MET A 72 -2.65 1.55 15.45
N LYS A 73 -1.85 1.27 16.49
CA LYS A 73 -1.61 2.22 17.57
C LYS A 73 -1.00 3.47 16.95
N ASN A 74 -1.47 4.64 17.38
CA ASN A 74 -0.77 5.90 17.22
C ASN A 74 0.47 5.91 18.13
N THR A 75 1.42 5.02 17.89
CA THR A 75 2.63 4.95 18.70
C THR A 75 3.72 5.74 18.01
N LYS A 76 3.90 6.98 18.46
CA LYS A 76 5.17 7.71 18.29
C LYS A 76 6.35 6.99 18.94
N ASN A 77 6.12 5.93 19.72
CA ASN A 77 7.13 5.05 20.31
C ASN A 77 6.51 3.68 20.66
N ASP A 78 6.57 2.70 19.75
CA ASP A 78 6.47 1.27 20.16
C ASP A 78 7.73 0.59 19.62
N ILE A 79 8.82 0.70 20.38
CA ILE A 79 10.04 -0.10 20.16
C ILE A 79 9.66 -1.52 20.57
N HIS A 80 9.00 -2.24 19.66
CA HIS A 80 8.88 -3.67 19.79
C HIS A 80 10.21 -4.27 19.32
N PHE A 81 11.01 -4.73 20.28
CA PHE A 81 12.10 -5.66 20.00
C PHE A 81 11.52 -6.81 19.20
N PRO A 82 11.94 -7.00 17.94
CA PRO A 82 11.41 -8.09 17.19
C PRO A 82 12.05 -9.35 17.74
N ALA A 83 11.26 -10.16 18.44
CA ALA A 83 11.58 -11.57 18.64
C ALA A 83 11.46 -12.27 17.27
N TYR A 84 12.40 -11.98 16.36
CA TYR A 84 12.63 -12.82 15.19
C TYR A 84 13.24 -14.13 15.70
N LYS A 85 12.65 -15.29 15.36
CA LYS A 85 13.39 -16.55 15.35
C LYS A 85 14.56 -16.38 14.39
N SER A 86 15.77 -16.70 14.83
CA SER A 86 16.95 -16.77 13.96
C SER A 86 16.66 -17.73 12.81
N ALA A 87 16.79 -17.26 11.58
CA ALA A 87 16.86 -18.15 10.43
C ALA A 87 18.23 -18.86 10.48
N LEU A 88 18.20 -20.19 10.56
CA LEU A 88 19.26 -21.04 10.02
C LEU A 88 19.19 -20.98 8.49
#